data_AF-A0A917E5X9-F1
#
_entry.id   AF-A0A917E5X9-F1
#
_cell.length_a   1.000
_cell.length_b   1.000
_cell.length_c   1.000
_cell.angle_alpha   90.00
_cell.angle_beta   90.00
_cell.angle_gamma   90.00
#
_symmetry.space_group_name_H-M   'P 1'
#
loop_
_entity.id
_entity.type
_entity.pdbx_description
1 polymer ?
#
loop_
_entity_poly.entity_id
_entity_poly.type
_entity_poly.pdbx_seq_one_letter_code
_entity_poly.pdbx_strand_id
1 'polypeptide(L)' 'MLLLHPGWVAADMGTLAGRVQAEIELSESVEGIPDVVERHRSSGSIQYRDYQDRTLPW' A
#
# COMPACT_ATOMS: atom_id res chain seq x y z
N MET A 1 12.50 -8.15 4.41
CA MET A 1 11.15 -8.60 4.02
C MET A 1 10.22 -7.42 4.21
N LEU A 2 9.36 -7.12 3.26
CA LEU A 2 8.48 -5.96 3.31
C LEU A 2 7.02 -6.44 3.37
N LEU A 3 6.26 -5.93 4.33
CA LEU A 3 4.82 -6.03 4.40
C LEU A 3 4.26 -4.69 3.97
N LEU A 4 3.33 -4.69 3.02
CA LEU A 4 2.79 -3.50 2.39
C LEU A 4 1.30 -3.37 2.66
N HIS A 5 0.90 -2.23 3.19
CA HIS A 5 -0.49 -1.79 3.20
C HIS A 5 -0.73 -0.91 1.95
N PRO A 6 -1.52 -1.37 0.96
CA PRO A 6 -1.72 -0.62 -0.27
C PRO A 6 -2.60 0.63 -0.10
N GLY A 7 -3.15 0.86 1.10
CA GLY A 7 -4.23 1.81 1.33
C GLY A 7 -5.59 1.14 1.16
N TRP A 8 -6.67 1.87 1.46
CA TRP A 8 -8.01 1.43 1.10
C TRP A 8 -8.32 1.86 -0.33
N VAL A 9 -8.00 0.98 -1.27
CA VAL A 9 -7.99 1.26 -2.71
C VAL A 9 -9.35 1.04 -3.37
N ALA A 10 -9.71 1.88 -4.33
CA ALA A 10 -10.89 1.77 -5.19
C ALA A 10 -10.87 0.59 -6.20
N ALA A 11 -10.58 -0.62 -5.71
CA ALA A 11 -10.74 -1.88 -6.44
C ALA A 11 -12.05 -2.58 -6.02
N ASP A 12 -12.46 -3.65 -6.72
CA ASP A 12 -13.67 -4.42 -6.37
C ASP A 12 -13.69 -4.84 -4.89
N MET A 13 -12.54 -5.29 -4.37
CA MET A 13 -12.39 -5.68 -2.96
C MET A 13 -12.57 -4.49 -2.02
N GLY A 14 -11.97 -3.34 -2.33
CA GLY A 14 -12.04 -2.16 -1.46
C GLY A 14 -13.40 -1.47 -1.52
N THR A 15 -14.05 -1.45 -2.68
CA THR A 15 -15.36 -0.80 -2.84
C THR A 15 -16.55 -1.72 -2.54
N LEU A 16 -16.30 -3.00 -2.17
CA LEU A 16 -17.32 -4.04 -2.09
C LEU A 16 -18.18 -4.08 -3.36
N ALA A 17 -17.51 -4.14 -4.52
CA ALA A 17 -18.12 -4.01 -5.85
C ALA A 17 -18.97 -2.73 -6.02
N GLY A 18 -18.39 -1.58 -5.66
CA GLY A 18 -19.01 -0.25 -5.81
C GLY A 18 -20.06 0.12 -4.76
N ARG A 19 -20.23 -0.67 -3.69
CA ARG A 19 -21.20 -0.39 -2.61
C ARG A 19 -20.68 0.63 -1.60
N VAL A 20 -19.37 0.79 -1.49
CA VAL A 20 -18.72 1.77 -0.61
C VAL A 20 -17.64 2.52 -1.36
N GLN A 21 -17.41 3.77 -0.96
CA GLN A 21 -16.33 4.58 -1.49
C GLN A 21 -15.05 4.29 -0.73
N ALA A 22 -14.00 3.91 -1.45
CA ALA A 22 -12.67 3.70 -0.90
C ALA A 22 -11.99 5.06 -0.62
N GLU A 23 -10.94 5.05 0.21
CA GLU A 23 -10.24 6.27 0.60
C GLU A 23 -9.37 6.83 -0.53
N ILE A 24 -8.79 5.95 -1.36
CA ILE A 24 -7.87 6.34 -2.42
C ILE A 24 -8.18 5.64 -3.75
N GLU A 25 -7.76 6.27 -4.84
CA GLU A 25 -7.81 5.70 -6.18
C GLU A 25 -6.75 4.62 -6.41
N LEU A 26 -6.99 3.74 -7.38
CA LEU A 26 -6.03 2.69 -7.75
C LEU A 26 -4.66 3.24 -8.13
N SER A 27 -4.63 4.33 -8.91
CA SER A 27 -3.39 4.97 -9.38
C SER A 27 -2.50 5.41 -8.23
N GLU A 28 -3.06 6.03 -7.19
CA GLU A 28 -2.29 6.55 -6.05
C GLU A 28 -1.53 5.43 -5.32
N SER A 29 -2.15 4.26 -5.20
CA SER A 29 -1.53 3.07 -4.59
C SER A 29 -0.41 2.48 -5.46
N VAL A 30 -0.71 2.24 -6.75
CA VAL A 30 0.21 1.53 -7.65
C VAL A 30 1.40 2.38 -8.10
N GLU A 31 1.28 3.70 -8.06
CA GLU A 31 2.40 4.62 -8.30
C GLU A 31 3.38 4.63 -7.12
N GLY A 32 2.89 4.59 -5.87
CA GLY A 32 3.75 4.66 -4.68
C GLY A 32 4.42 3.33 -4.30
N ILE A 33 3.72 2.20 -4.44
CA ILE A 33 4.23 0.88 -4.02
C ILE A 33 5.61 0.53 -4.60
N PRO A 34 5.87 0.69 -5.92
CA PRO A 34 7.18 0.40 -6.51
C PRO A 34 8.32 1.18 -5.85
N ASP A 35 8.09 2.46 -5.51
CA ASP A 35 9.09 3.31 -4.86
C ASP A 35 9.43 2.81 -3.45
N VAL A 36 8.42 2.37 -2.68
CA VAL A 36 8.63 1.78 -1.35
C VAL A 36 9.42 0.46 -1.45
N VAL A 37 9.07 -0.38 -2.43
CA VAL A 37 9.76 -1.66 -2.66
C VAL A 37 11.22 -1.42 -3.00
N GLU A 38 11.51 -0.49 -3.91
CA GLU A 38 12.88 -0.23 -4.35
C GLU A 38 13.71 0.41 -3.22
N ARG A 39 13.15 1.37 -2.49
CA ARG A 39 13.82 2.02 -1.36
C ARG A 39 14.25 1.04 -0.26
N HIS A 40 13.43 0.04 0.03
CA HIS A 40 13.71 -0.95 1.09
C HIS A 40 14.23 -2.28 0.58
N ARG A 41 14.60 -2.34 -0.70
CA ARG A 41 15.27 -3.49 -1.28
C ARG A 41 16.54 -3.80 -0.48
N SER A 42 16.72 -5.07 -0.12
CA SER A 42 17.89 -5.53 0.62
C SER A 42 18.12 -4.90 2.01
N SER A 43 17.08 -4.34 2.64
CA SER A 43 17.19 -3.68 3.96
C SER A 43 17.62 -4.58 5.13
N GLY A 44 17.69 -5.91 4.92
CA GLY A 44 18.06 -6.89 5.95
C GLY A 44 17.08 -7.00 7.13
N SER A 45 15.97 -6.27 7.11
CA SER A 45 14.98 -6.20 8.20
C SER A 45 13.57 -6.53 7.71
N ILE A 46 12.68 -6.91 8.64
CA ILE A 46 11.24 -7.01 8.39
C ILE A 46 10.63 -5.64 8.68
N GLN A 47 9.92 -5.05 7.71
CA GLN A 47 9.30 -3.74 7.86
C GLN A 47 7.83 -3.79 7.41
N TYR A 48 6.96 -3.09 8.15
CA TYR A 48 5.56 -2.89 7.79
C TYR A 48 5.32 -1.43 7.42
N ARG A 49 4.96 -1.19 6.17
CA ARG A 49 4.81 0.16 5.61
C ARG A 49 3.60 0.27 4.71
N ASP A 50 3.16 1.50 4.46
CA ASP A 50 2.13 1.78 3.46
C ASP A 50 2.69 2.25 2.11
N TYR A 51 1.80 2.50 1.16
CA TYR A 51 2.09 2.99 -0.19
C TYR A 51 2.77 4.38 -0.23
N GLN A 52 2.82 5.11 0.88
CA GLN A 52 3.49 6.41 1.03
C GLN A 52 4.83 6.29 1.80
N ASP A 53 5.34 5.07 2.00
CA ASP A 53 6.54 4.74 2.78
C ASP A 53 6.44 5.03 4.30
N ARG A 54 5.23 5.24 4.83
CA ARG A 54 5.03 5.46 6.27
C ARG A 54 5.13 4.13 7.00
N THR A 55 5.86 4.12 8.11
CA THR A 55 5.93 2.94 9.00
C THR A 55 4.60 2.76 9.72
N LEU A 56 4.09 1.53 9.72
CA LEU A 56 2.88 1.16 10.44
C LEU A 56 3.23 0.39 11.73
N PRO A 57 2.46 0.58 12.81
CA PRO A 57 2.57 -0.28 13.98
C PRO A 57 2.11 -1.70 13.66
N TRP A 58 2.63 -2.67 14.41
CA TRP A 58 2.21 -4.07 14.35
C TRP A 58 0.81 -4.29 14.91
#